data_AF-A0A1J3E794-F1
#
_entry.id   AF-A0A1J3E794-F1
#
_cell.length_a   1.000
_cell.length_b   1.000
_cell.length_c   1.000
_cell.angle_alpha   90.00
_cell.angle_beta   90.00
_cell.angle_gamma   90.00
#
_symmetry.space_group_name_H-M   'P 1'
#
loop_
_entity.id
_entity.type
_entity.pdbx_description
1 polymer ?
#
loop_
_entity_poly.entity_id
_entity_poly.type
_entity_poly.pdbx_seq_one_letter_code
_entity_poly.pdbx_strand_id
1 'polypeptide(L)'
;AILLQGGTDSLSGDRLGCFNLSVKGHGSAAAFVKKFNIPTLFFGGGGYTLRNVPRCWAYETSVVCGVDIPNEIPQNDYSIYFAPEYKIHMPVSNM
;
A
#
# COMPACT_ATOMS: atom_id res chain seq x y z
N ALA A 1 -7.16 -7.84 -21.13
CA ALA A 1 -7.07 -7.95 -19.66
C ALA A 1 -5.78 -7.32 -19.19
N ILE A 2 -5.71 -6.85 -17.94
CA ILE A 2 -4.52 -6.25 -17.33
C ILE A 2 -4.08 -7.13 -16.16
N LEU A 3 -2.77 -7.27 -15.98
CA LEU A 3 -2.16 -7.84 -14.79
C LEU A 3 -1.33 -6.75 -14.13
N LEU A 4 -1.70 -6.34 -12.92
CA LEU A 4 -0.96 -5.33 -12.15
C LEU A 4 -0.28 -5.98 -10.95
N GLN A 5 1.05 -6.02 -11.01
CA GLN A 5 1.91 -6.41 -9.91
C GLN A 5 2.08 -5.20 -8.97
N GLY A 6 1.61 -5.34 -7.72
CA GLY A 6 1.64 -4.32 -6.68
C GLY A 6 2.79 -4.55 -5.69
N GLY A 7 4.02 -4.69 -6.17
CA GLY A 7 5.21 -4.79 -5.33
C GLY A 7 5.41 -3.54 -4.47
N THR A 8 5.57 -3.75 -3.16
CA THR A 8 5.64 -2.71 -2.13
C THR A 8 7.07 -2.36 -1.71
N ASP A 9 8.07 -3.00 -2.32
CA ASP A 9 9.50 -2.64 -2.13
C ASP A 9 9.85 -1.27 -2.73
N SER A 10 8.98 -0.72 -3.57
CA SER A 10 9.06 0.67 -4.04
C SER A 10 8.61 1.72 -2.99
N LEU A 11 8.10 1.31 -1.83
CA LEU A 11 7.71 2.23 -0.77
C LEU A 11 8.91 2.83 -0.02
N SER A 12 8.71 4.03 0.50
CA SER A 12 9.64 4.69 1.40
C SER A 12 9.96 3.81 2.62
N GLY A 13 11.25 3.72 2.95
CA GLY A 13 11.73 2.97 4.11
C GLY A 13 11.60 1.44 3.96
N ASP A 14 11.50 0.93 2.73
CA ASP A 14 11.69 -0.50 2.48
C ASP A 14 13.12 -0.95 2.87
N ARG A 15 13.30 -2.22 3.25
CA ARG A 15 14.60 -2.76 3.65
C ARG A 15 15.56 -2.99 2.49
N LEU A 16 15.04 -3.30 1.30
CA LEU A 16 15.84 -3.60 0.11
C LEU A 16 15.69 -2.51 -0.97
N GLY A 17 14.49 -1.94 -1.10
CA GLY A 17 14.23 -0.85 -2.03
C GLY A 17 14.80 0.49 -1.57
N CYS A 18 15.10 1.37 -2.53
CA CYS A 18 15.67 2.70 -2.30
C CYS A 18 14.74 3.84 -2.77
N PHE A 19 13.48 3.54 -3.06
CA PHE A 19 12.50 4.54 -3.48
C PHE A 19 11.91 5.29 -2.28
N ASN A 20 11.20 6.37 -2.58
CA ASN A 20 10.58 7.24 -1.57
C ASN A 20 9.06 7.42 -1.79
N LEU A 21 8.36 6.38 -2.26
CA LEU A 21 6.91 6.44 -2.49
C LEU A 21 6.13 6.34 -1.16
N SER A 22 5.07 7.13 -1.04
CA SER A 22 4.07 6.95 0.01
C SER A 22 3.06 5.86 -0.39
N VAL A 23 2.35 5.31 0.60
CA VAL A 23 1.23 4.38 0.37
C VAL A 23 0.16 5.00 -0.56
N LYS A 24 -0.12 6.31 -0.40
CA LYS A 24 -1.06 7.03 -1.29
C LYS A 24 -0.54 7.16 -2.72
N GLY A 25 0.75 7.46 -2.86
CA GLY A 25 1.41 7.56 -4.16
C GLY A 25 1.39 6.23 -4.90
N HIS A 26 1.72 5.15 -4.18
CA HIS A 26 1.69 3.79 -4.73
C HIS A 26 0.26 3.39 -5.15
N GLY A 27 -0.74 3.55 -4.27
CA GLY A 27 -2.14 3.28 -4.60
C GLY A 27 -2.75 4.16 -5.70
N SER A 28 -2.11 5.29 -6.05
CA SER A 28 -2.54 6.09 -7.21
C SER A 28 -2.32 5.36 -8.54
N ALA A 29 -1.35 4.44 -8.61
CA ALA A 29 -1.17 3.57 -9.77
C ALA A 29 -2.36 2.61 -9.92
N ALA A 30 -2.79 1.98 -8.83
CA ALA A 30 -3.99 1.12 -8.83
C ALA A 30 -5.25 1.91 -9.22
N ALA A 31 -5.42 3.13 -8.70
CA ALA A 31 -6.52 4.02 -9.05
C ALA A 31 -6.50 4.40 -10.54
N PHE A 32 -5.32 4.67 -11.10
CA PHE A 32 -5.16 4.99 -12.53
C PHE A 32 -5.54 3.80 -13.41
N VAL A 33 -5.02 2.61 -13.11
CA VAL A 33 -5.32 1.39 -13.89
C VAL A 33 -6.81 1.05 -13.84
N LYS A 34 -7.46 1.21 -12.68
CA LYS A 34 -8.89 0.97 -12.51
C LYS A 34 -9.76 1.80 -13.48
N LYS A 35 -9.33 3.02 -13.84
CA LYS A 35 -10.09 3.91 -14.75
C LYS A 35 -10.26 3.35 -16.16
N PHE A 36 -9.40 2.43 -16.60
CA PHE A 36 -9.52 1.82 -17.92
C PHE A 36 -10.72 0.89 -18.07
N ASN A 37 -11.32 0.43 -16.96
CA ASN A 37 -12.47 -0.48 -16.95
C ASN A 37 -12.24 -1.76 -17.78
N ILE A 38 -11.01 -2.28 -17.73
CA ILE A 38 -10.60 -3.55 -18.36
C ILE A 38 -10.51 -4.61 -17.25
N PRO A 39 -10.90 -5.88 -17.49
CA PRO A 39 -10.68 -6.96 -16.54
C PRO A 39 -9.22 -6.98 -16.05
N THR A 40 -9.02 -6.72 -14.75
CA THR A 40 -7.70 -6.51 -14.15
C THR A 40 -7.49 -7.46 -12.97
N LEU A 41 -6.38 -8.19 -12.97
CA LEU A 41 -5.91 -8.97 -11.82
C LEU A 41 -4.83 -8.19 -11.08
N PHE A 42 -5.09 -7.88 -9.81
CA PHE A 42 -4.14 -7.27 -8.89
C PHE A 42 -3.48 -8.38 -8.06
N PHE A 43 -2.16 -8.38 -7.97
CA PHE A 43 -1.42 -9.33 -7.15
C PHE A 43 -0.23 -8.65 -6.47
N GLY A 44 0.29 -9.26 -5.41
CA GLY A 44 1.39 -8.70 -4.63
C GLY A 44 2.75 -8.81 -5.32
N GLY A 45 3.81 -8.82 -4.52
CA GLY A 45 5.18 -8.75 -5.01
C GLY A 45 6.20 -8.64 -3.87
N GLY A 46 7.33 -7.97 -4.16
CA GLY A 46 8.31 -7.61 -3.13
C GLY A 46 7.74 -6.67 -2.08
N GLY A 47 8.46 -6.55 -0.96
CA GLY A 47 8.01 -5.80 0.22
C GLY A 47 8.67 -6.33 1.47
N TYR A 48 9.68 -5.64 1.97
CA TYR A 48 10.62 -6.17 2.95
C TYR A 48 10.56 -5.41 4.29
N THR A 49 9.90 -4.25 4.32
CA THR A 49 9.43 -3.63 5.57
C THR A 49 8.02 -4.13 5.90
N LEU A 50 7.93 -5.22 6.68
CA LEU A 50 6.69 -5.97 6.98
C LEU A 50 5.52 -5.14 7.54
N ARG A 51 5.78 -3.98 8.16
CA ARG A 51 4.72 -3.09 8.65
C ARG A 51 4.13 -2.20 7.54
N ASN A 52 4.83 -1.98 6.44
CA ASN A 52 4.39 -1.14 5.33
C ASN A 52 3.63 -1.94 4.27
N VAL A 53 4.02 -3.20 4.05
CA VAL A 53 3.34 -4.12 3.12
C VAL A 53 1.83 -4.22 3.37
N PRO A 54 1.35 -4.57 4.59
CA PRO A 54 -0.09 -4.67 4.85
C PRO A 54 -0.80 -3.33 4.77
N ARG A 55 -0.14 -2.21 5.11
CA ARG A 55 -0.71 -0.86 4.95
C ARG A 55 -1.00 -0.57 3.48
N CYS A 56 -0.04 -0.90 2.60
CA CYS A 56 -0.15 -0.67 1.17
C CYS A 56 -1.23 -1.53 0.54
N TRP A 57 -1.19 -2.84 0.73
CA TRP A 57 -2.17 -3.74 0.10
C TRP A 57 -3.59 -3.54 0.65
N ALA A 58 -3.75 -3.20 1.94
CA ALA A 58 -5.06 -2.84 2.49
C ALA A 58 -5.62 -1.57 1.82
N TYR A 59 -4.79 -0.54 1.66
CA TYR A 59 -5.19 0.70 0.98
C TYR A 59 -5.46 0.49 -0.52
N GLU A 60 -4.61 -0.24 -1.23
CA GLU A 60 -4.83 -0.57 -2.64
C GLU A 60 -6.11 -1.39 -2.83
N THR A 61 -6.40 -2.32 -1.92
CA THR A 61 -7.68 -3.06 -1.94
C THR A 61 -8.86 -2.10 -1.80
N SER A 62 -8.78 -1.11 -0.89
CA SER A 62 -9.86 -0.12 -0.75
C SER A 62 -10.03 0.73 -2.01
N VAL A 63 -8.94 1.13 -2.66
CA VAL A 63 -8.95 1.83 -3.97
C VAL A 63 -9.60 0.99 -5.06
N VAL A 64 -9.23 -0.30 -5.14
CA VAL A 64 -9.78 -1.25 -6.12
C VAL A 64 -11.27 -1.54 -5.86
N CYS A 65 -11.68 -1.63 -4.59
CA CYS A 65 -13.08 -1.76 -4.20
C CYS A 65 -13.88 -0.45 -4.32
N GLY A 66 -13.21 0.71 -4.41
CA GLY A 66 -13.87 2.03 -4.42
C GLY A 66 -14.49 2.39 -3.07
N VAL A 67 -13.83 1.97 -1.98
CA VAL A 67 -14.26 2.21 -0.60
C VAL A 67 -13.23 3.10 0.08
N ASP A 68 -13.70 4.20 0.65
CA ASP A 68 -12.90 5.06 1.53
C ASP A 68 -12.77 4.40 2.90
N ILE A 69 -11.55 4.40 3.43
CA ILE A 69 -11.22 3.82 4.74
C ILE A 69 -10.60 4.88 5.65
N PRO A 70 -10.83 4.80 6.98
CA PRO A 70 -10.16 5.69 7.93
C PRO A 70 -8.65 5.46 7.90
N ASN A 71 -7.87 6.47 8.29
CA ASN A 71 -6.41 6.34 8.36
C ASN A 71 -5.96 5.54 9.59
N GLU A 72 -6.84 5.40 10.58
CA GLU A 72 -6.67 4.61 11.79
C GLU A 72 -6.72 3.11 11.47
N ILE A 73 -5.68 2.38 11.85
CA ILE A 73 -5.68 0.92 11.75
C ILE A 73 -6.58 0.37 12.87
N PRO A 74 -7.61 -0.43 12.54
CA PRO A 74 -8.46 -1.05 13.56
C PRO A 74 -7.65 -2.04 14.39
N GLN A 75 -8.08 -2.25 15.64
CA GLN A 75 -7.47 -3.25 16.52
C GLN A 75 -7.54 -4.64 15.87
N ASN A 76 -6.40 -5.33 15.85
CA ASN A 76 -6.23 -6.66 15.29
C ASN A 76 -5.08 -7.40 15.99
N ASP A 77 -4.92 -8.69 15.71
CA ASP A 77 -3.91 -9.55 16.34
C ASP A 77 -2.47 -9.07 16.12
N TYR A 78 -2.24 -8.26 15.08
CA TYR A 78 -0.94 -7.70 14.71
C TYR A 78 -0.80 -6.20 15.04
N SER A 79 -1.70 -5.62 15.85
CA SER A 79 -1.69 -4.18 16.14
C SER A 79 -0.34 -3.66 16.64
N ILE A 80 0.40 -4.47 17.42
CA ILE A 80 1.72 -4.11 17.95
C ILE A 80 2.76 -3.76 16.86
N TYR A 81 2.62 -4.31 15.65
CA TYR A 81 3.52 -4.04 14.53
C TYR A 81 3.35 -2.64 13.93
N PHE A 82 2.24 -1.97 14.25
CA PHE A 82 1.89 -0.65 13.71
C PHE A 82 2.12 0.49 14.70
N ALA A 83 2.62 0.19 15.89
CA ALA A 83 3.01 1.17 16.88
C ALA A 83 4.19 2.04 16.40
N PRO A 84 4.32 3.28 16.90
CA PRO A 84 3.40 3.95 17.85
C PRO A 84 2.20 4.65 17.20
N GLU A 85 2.17 4.84 15.87
CA GLU A 85 1.18 5.71 15.23
C GLU A 85 -0.16 5.02 14.96
N TYR A 86 -0.16 3.70 14.70
CA TYR A 86 -1.34 2.92 14.32
C TYR A 86 -2.11 3.54 13.12
N LYS A 87 -1.37 4.10 12.15
CA LYS A 87 -1.93 4.69 10.92
C LYS A 87 -1.58 3.89 9.67
N ILE A 88 -2.45 3.95 8.66
CA ILE A 88 -2.23 3.38 7.33
C ILE A 88 -1.20 4.19 6.55
N HIS A 89 -1.33 5.51 6.58
CA HIS A 89 -0.44 6.42 5.87
C HIS A 89 0.68 6.90 6.77
N MET A 90 1.92 6.59 6.39
CA MET A 90 3.14 7.05 7.06
C MET A 90 3.80 8.16 6.24
N PRO A 91 4.49 9.11 6.89
CA PRO A 91 5.33 10.08 6.19
C PRO A 91 6.45 9.36 5.42
N VAL A 92 6.83 9.95 4.29
CA VAL A 92 8.02 9.55 3.54
C VAL A 92 9.28 10.13 4.18
N SER A 93 10.44 9.56 3.89
CA SER A 93 11.72 10.04 4.42
C SER A 93 12.17 11.34 3.74
N ASN A 94 13.13 12.01 4.38
CA ASN A 94 13.85 13.19 3.84
C ASN A 94 15.04 12.80 2.94
N MET A 95 15.02 11.59 2.38
CA MET A 95 16.06 11.05 1.50
C MET A 95 16.31 11.95 0.30
#